data_AF-A0A1V4WZ94-F1
#
_entry.id   AF-A0A1V4WZ94-F1
#
_cell.length_a   1.000
_cell.length_b   1.000
_cell.length_c   1.000
_cell.angle_alpha   90.00
_cell.angle_beta   90.00
_cell.angle_gamma   90.00
#
_symmetry.space_group_name_H-M   'P 1'
#
loop_
_entity.id
_entity.type
_entity.pdbx_description
1 polymer ?
#
loop_
_entity_poly.entity_id
_entity_poly.type
_entity_poly.pdbx_seq_one_letter_code
_entity_poly.pdbx_strand_id
1 'polypeptide(L)'
;MTFVVFFLLLCLFITPSLRAQNSYYEFERGLQLTEPQRAQVEDIRNRYINEWQSLRMESSRKRGELRELSRDPEANSARIGRIQGELQELDTARHNSYQQYRSEVSRTLNQRQREQYNSFCDQERKQNMQRLRMRRHGR
;
A
#
# COMPACT_ATOMS: atom_id res chain seq x y z
N MET A 1 6.33 -9.38 -37.82
CA MET A 1 5.23 -9.87 -36.95
C MET A 1 5.67 -10.22 -35.52
N THR A 2 6.98 -10.33 -35.22
CA THR A 2 7.50 -10.66 -33.87
C THR A 2 7.74 -9.43 -32.97
N PHE A 3 8.05 -8.27 -33.55
CA PHE A 3 8.32 -7.03 -32.78
C PHE A 3 7.08 -6.43 -32.06
N VAL A 4 5.88 -6.64 -32.61
CA VAL A 4 4.62 -6.12 -32.03
C VAL A 4 4.26 -6.85 -30.74
N VAL A 5 4.59 -8.14 -30.65
CA VAL A 5 4.33 -8.99 -29.48
C VAL A 5 5.22 -8.58 -28.30
N PHE A 6 6.47 -8.20 -28.58
CA PHE A 6 7.41 -7.75 -27.55
C PHE A 6 7.00 -6.41 -26.93
N PHE A 7 6.43 -5.50 -27.73
CA PHE A 7 5.96 -4.19 -27.27
C PHE A 7 4.71 -4.31 -26.39
N LEU A 8 3.78 -5.21 -26.73
CA LEU A 8 2.58 -5.50 -25.94
C LEU A 8 2.92 -6.15 -24.59
N LEU A 9 3.93 -7.02 -24.53
CA LEU A 9 4.41 -7.61 -23.29
C LEU A 9 5.06 -6.57 -22.37
N LEU A 10 5.82 -5.61 -22.92
CA LEU A 10 6.43 -4.52 -22.15
C LEU A 10 5.38 -3.58 -21.50
N CYS A 11 4.24 -3.32 -22.17
CA CYS A 11 3.15 -2.54 -21.60
C CYS A 11 2.47 -3.20 -20.38
N LEU A 12 2.50 -4.53 -20.28
CA LEU A 12 1.95 -5.27 -19.14
C LEU A 12 2.85 -5.21 -17.90
N PHE A 13 4.15 -4.93 -18.06
CA PHE A 13 5.10 -4.83 -16.94
C PHE A 13 5.33 -3.40 -16.43
N ILE A 14 4.95 -2.37 -17.20
CA ILE A 14 5.16 -0.96 -16.82
C ILE A 14 3.94 -0.33 -16.13
N THR A 15 2.75 -0.94 -16.21
CA THR A 15 1.56 -0.37 -15.55
C THR A 15 1.65 -0.56 -14.03
N PRO A 16 1.83 0.51 -13.23
CA PRO A 16 1.63 0.40 -11.80
C PRO A 16 0.18 -0.04 -11.57
N SER A 17 -0.05 -0.89 -10.57
CA SER A 17 -1.34 -1.52 -10.26
C SER A 17 -2.53 -0.53 -10.23
N LEU A 18 -3.19 -0.33 -11.38
CA LEU A 18 -4.39 0.51 -11.55
C LEU A 18 -5.58 -0.01 -10.72
N ARG A 19 -5.55 -1.28 -10.29
CA ARG A 19 -6.60 -1.89 -9.47
C ARG A 19 -6.72 -1.27 -8.07
N ALA A 20 -5.64 -0.77 -7.49
CA ALA A 20 -5.69 -0.10 -6.19
C ALA A 20 -6.15 1.38 -6.31
N GLN A 21 -5.91 2.00 -7.46
CA GLN A 21 -6.39 3.36 -7.73
C GLN A 21 -7.91 3.38 -7.98
N ASN A 22 -8.45 2.37 -8.67
CA ASN A 22 -9.90 2.22 -8.83
C ASN A 22 -10.64 2.06 -7.49
N SER A 23 -10.12 1.26 -6.54
CA SER A 23 -10.85 1.02 -5.29
C SER A 23 -11.00 2.27 -4.41
N TYR A 24 -10.02 3.19 -4.44
CA TYR A 24 -10.08 4.40 -3.62
C TYR A 24 -10.87 5.52 -4.32
N TYR A 25 -10.71 5.68 -5.64
CA TYR A 25 -11.49 6.62 -6.44
C TYR A 25 -12.98 6.25 -6.50
N GLU A 26 -13.31 4.96 -6.65
CA GLU A 26 -14.70 4.49 -6.61
C GLU A 26 -15.31 4.62 -5.21
N PHE A 27 -14.51 4.42 -4.17
CA PHE A 27 -14.93 4.63 -2.80
C PHE A 27 -15.18 6.13 -2.49
N GLU A 28 -14.32 7.05 -2.96
CA GLU A 28 -14.53 8.50 -2.85
C GLU A 28 -15.79 8.96 -3.61
N ARG A 29 -16.11 8.35 -4.76
CA ARG A 29 -17.43 8.51 -5.43
C ARG A 29 -18.59 8.02 -4.56
N GLY A 30 -18.40 6.91 -3.86
CA GLY A 30 -19.40 6.34 -2.96
C GLY A 30 -19.72 7.20 -1.74
N LEU A 31 -18.78 8.04 -1.30
CA LEU A 31 -18.96 8.97 -0.17
C LEU A 31 -19.64 10.29 -0.53
N GLN A 32 -19.81 10.59 -1.82
CA GLN A 32 -20.43 11.83 -2.31
C GLN A 32 -19.89 13.09 -1.59
N LEU A 33 -18.57 13.22 -1.56
CA LEU A 33 -17.92 14.37 -0.91
C LEU A 33 -18.33 15.68 -1.58
N THR A 34 -18.57 16.71 -0.76
CA THR A 34 -18.69 18.07 -1.29
C THR A 34 -17.33 18.56 -1.78
N GLU A 35 -17.30 19.56 -2.67
CA GLU A 35 -16.03 20.12 -3.16
C GLU A 35 -15.09 20.63 -2.05
N PRO A 36 -15.58 21.31 -0.99
CA PRO A 36 -14.74 21.63 0.17
C PRO A 36 -14.17 20.40 0.88
N GLN A 37 -14.96 19.32 1.04
CA GLN A 37 -14.48 18.07 1.64
C GLN A 37 -13.43 17.39 0.76
N ARG A 38 -13.62 17.39 -0.56
CA ARG A 38 -12.68 16.85 -1.54
C ARG A 38 -11.33 17.56 -1.45
N ALA A 39 -11.34 18.89 -1.44
CA ALA A 39 -10.12 19.70 -1.30
C ALA A 39 -9.40 19.42 0.02
N GLN A 40 -10.13 19.27 1.14
CA GLN A 40 -9.54 18.92 2.43
C GLN A 40 -8.92 17.52 2.43
N VAL A 41 -9.59 16.52 1.84
CA VAL A 41 -9.05 15.15 1.72
C VAL A 41 -7.81 15.12 0.85
N GLU A 42 -7.76 15.92 -0.22
CA GLU A 42 -6.60 16.05 -1.08
C GLU A 42 -5.42 16.72 -0.36
N ASP A 43 -5.66 17.80 0.38
CA ASP A 43 -4.64 18.44 1.22
C ASP A 43 -4.07 17.47 2.26
N ILE A 44 -4.95 16.73 2.95
CA ILE A 44 -4.54 15.66 3.86
C ILE A 44 -3.66 14.65 3.10
N ARG A 45 -4.11 14.14 1.95
CA ARG A 45 -3.36 13.15 1.15
C ARG A 45 -1.97 13.67 0.76
N ASN A 46 -1.87 14.93 0.35
CA ASN A 46 -0.61 15.53 -0.08
C ASN A 46 0.43 15.62 1.04
N ARG A 47 0.02 15.68 2.31
CA ARG A 47 0.95 15.59 3.45
C ARG A 47 1.63 14.22 3.58
N TYR A 48 0.92 13.15 3.22
CA TYR A 48 1.39 11.77 3.42
C TYR A 48 2.05 11.13 2.19
N ILE A 49 1.81 11.67 0.99
CA ILE A 49 2.23 11.01 -0.26
C ILE A 49 3.75 10.79 -0.34
N ASN A 50 4.55 11.76 0.07
CA ASN A 50 6.02 11.68 0.04
C ASN A 50 6.54 10.64 1.04
N GLU A 51 5.94 10.58 2.23
CA GLU A 51 6.27 9.58 3.24
C GLU A 51 5.99 8.16 2.72
N TRP A 52 4.81 7.93 2.15
CA TRP A 52 4.45 6.62 1.62
C TRP A 52 5.32 6.20 0.43
N GLN A 53 5.69 7.14 -0.44
CA GLN A 53 6.65 6.88 -1.51
C GLN A 53 8.01 6.49 -0.94
N SER A 54 8.51 7.21 0.06
CA SER A 54 9.78 6.91 0.73
C SER A 54 9.78 5.51 1.36
N LEU A 55 8.77 5.20 2.19
CA LEU A 55 8.61 3.90 2.83
C LEU A 55 8.54 2.75 1.81
N ARG A 56 7.84 2.98 0.68
CA ARG A 56 7.76 1.99 -0.40
C ARG A 56 9.11 1.76 -1.08
N MET A 57 9.85 2.82 -1.37
CA MET A 57 11.18 2.72 -1.99
C MET A 57 12.15 1.98 -1.06
N GLU A 58 12.17 2.33 0.22
CA GLU A 58 13.04 1.70 1.20
C GLU A 58 12.70 0.21 1.40
N SER A 59 11.42 -0.12 1.54
CA SER A 59 10.96 -1.52 1.60
C SER A 59 11.37 -2.31 0.35
N SER A 60 11.28 -1.69 -0.84
CA SER A 60 11.67 -2.33 -2.09
C SER A 60 13.18 -2.58 -2.16
N ARG A 61 13.98 -1.59 -1.74
CA ARG A 61 15.44 -1.71 -1.64
C ARG A 61 15.85 -2.84 -0.70
N LYS A 62 15.29 -2.89 0.51
CA LYS A 62 15.60 -3.93 1.51
C LYS A 62 15.18 -5.32 1.04
N ARG A 63 14.04 -5.45 0.34
CA ARG A 63 13.66 -6.72 -0.31
C ARG A 63 14.62 -7.15 -1.42
N GLY A 64 15.19 -6.19 -2.15
CA GLY A 64 16.27 -6.45 -3.12
C GLY A 64 17.51 -7.01 -2.44
N GLU A 65 17.98 -6.35 -1.39
CA GLU A 65 19.13 -6.79 -0.58
C GLU A 65 18.89 -8.19 0.02
N LEU A 66 17.69 -8.45 0.53
CA LEU A 66 17.33 -9.76 1.09
C LEU A 66 17.41 -10.86 0.02
N ARG A 67 17.00 -10.59 -1.24
CA ARG A 67 17.14 -11.54 -2.35
C ARG A 67 18.60 -11.83 -2.70
N GLU A 68 19.47 -10.84 -2.62
CA GLU A 68 20.91 -11.01 -2.87
C GLU A 68 21.55 -11.87 -1.77
N LEU A 69 21.28 -11.56 -0.51
CA LEU A 69 21.81 -12.30 0.63
C LEU A 69 21.28 -13.73 0.73
N SER A 70 20.06 -13.98 0.23
CA SER A 70 19.47 -15.32 0.21
C SER A 70 20.17 -16.29 -0.75
N ARG A 71 21.13 -15.83 -1.57
CA ARG A 71 21.97 -16.71 -2.40
C ARG A 71 22.93 -17.57 -1.59
N ASP A 72 23.38 -17.06 -0.45
CA ASP A 72 24.19 -17.77 0.53
C ASP A 72 23.66 -17.45 1.95
N PRO A 73 22.59 -18.13 2.38
CA PRO A 73 21.89 -17.80 3.62
C PRO A 73 22.71 -18.14 4.87
N GLU A 74 23.61 -19.11 4.81
CA GLU A 74 24.43 -19.51 5.95
C GLU A 74 25.47 -18.43 6.26
N ALA A 75 26.18 -17.95 5.24
CA ALA A 75 27.16 -16.87 5.39
C ALA A 75 26.51 -15.52 5.77
N ASN A 76 25.24 -15.32 5.42
CA ASN A 76 24.55 -14.03 5.59
C ASN A 76 23.45 -14.02 6.67
N SER A 77 23.33 -15.08 7.47
CA SER A 77 22.23 -15.28 8.44
C SER A 77 21.95 -14.06 9.33
N ALA A 78 22.99 -13.47 9.93
CA ALA A 78 22.85 -12.30 10.80
C ALA A 78 22.34 -11.05 10.05
N ARG A 79 22.80 -10.84 8.83
CA ARG A 79 22.39 -9.69 8.01
C ARG A 79 20.97 -9.87 7.48
N ILE A 80 20.59 -11.10 7.11
CA ILE A 80 19.22 -11.46 6.75
C ILE A 80 18.27 -11.15 7.91
N GLY A 81 18.61 -11.57 9.13
CA GLY A 81 17.79 -11.30 10.32
C GLY A 81 17.58 -9.81 10.57
N ARG A 82 18.64 -9.00 10.45
CA ARG A 82 18.56 -7.54 10.58
C ARG A 82 17.61 -6.92 9.55
N ILE A 83 17.78 -7.26 8.27
CA ILE A 83 16.95 -6.69 7.19
C ILE A 83 15.49 -7.12 7.33
N GLN A 84 15.23 -8.33 7.82
CA GLN A 84 13.87 -8.78 8.15
C GLN A 84 13.24 -7.92 9.25
N GLY A 85 14.01 -7.60 10.31
CA GLY A 85 13.58 -6.67 11.36
C GLY A 85 13.28 -5.27 10.82
N GLU A 86 14.19 -4.71 10.03
CA GLU A 86 14.01 -3.40 9.39
C GLU A 86 12.78 -3.37 8.45
N LEU A 87 12.52 -4.47 7.72
CA LEU A 87 11.31 -4.60 6.91
C LEU A 87 10.03 -4.60 7.76
N GLN A 88 10.06 -5.21 8.94
CA GLN A 88 8.95 -5.20 9.88
C GLN A 88 8.73 -3.80 10.47
N GLU A 89 9.80 -3.06 10.76
CA GLU A 89 9.73 -1.66 11.21
C GLU A 89 9.11 -0.78 10.12
N LEU A 90 9.52 -0.91 8.86
CA LEU A 90 8.94 -0.19 7.73
C LEU A 90 7.46 -0.53 7.51
N ASP A 91 7.07 -1.80 7.67
CA ASP A 91 5.67 -2.20 7.58
C ASP A 91 4.84 -1.61 8.73
N THR A 92 5.41 -1.52 9.93
CA THR A 92 4.78 -0.88 11.10
C THR A 92 4.63 0.64 10.90
N ALA A 93 5.69 1.31 10.45
CA ALA A 93 5.66 2.73 10.14
C ALA A 93 4.60 3.07 9.09
N ARG A 94 4.55 2.29 8.00
CA ARG A 94 3.52 2.42 6.96
C ARG A 94 2.12 2.23 7.54
N HIS A 95 1.92 1.22 8.39
CA HIS A 95 0.61 1.00 9.02
C HIS A 95 0.18 2.20 9.86
N ASN A 96 1.06 2.71 10.71
CA ASN A 96 0.78 3.84 11.60
C ASN A 96 0.46 5.11 10.80
N SER A 97 1.25 5.43 9.78
CA SER A 97 1.01 6.56 8.87
C SER A 97 -0.35 6.45 8.17
N TYR A 98 -0.73 5.26 7.70
CA TYR A 98 -2.07 5.04 7.15
C TYR A 98 -3.19 5.22 8.18
N GLN A 99 -3.00 4.80 9.44
CA GLN A 99 -4.00 5.01 10.49
C GLN A 99 -4.20 6.51 10.78
N GLN A 100 -3.12 7.28 10.83
CA GLN A 100 -3.18 8.73 11.03
C GLN A 100 -3.92 9.42 9.87
N TYR A 101 -3.53 9.11 8.63
CA TYR A 101 -4.23 9.58 7.44
C TYR A 101 -5.73 9.27 7.47
N ARG A 102 -6.12 8.03 7.80
CA ARG A 102 -7.53 7.62 7.91
C ARG A 102 -8.27 8.39 8.99
N SER A 103 -7.63 8.60 10.14
CA SER A 103 -8.22 9.38 11.22
C SER A 103 -8.43 10.84 10.81
N GLU A 104 -7.50 11.45 10.06
CA GLU A 104 -7.65 12.82 9.57
C GLU A 104 -8.77 12.93 8.54
N VAL A 105 -8.82 12.02 7.56
CA VAL A 105 -9.92 11.97 6.57
C VAL A 105 -11.26 11.79 7.27
N SER A 106 -11.38 10.85 8.21
CA SER A 106 -12.62 10.61 8.95
C SER A 106 -13.16 11.89 9.64
N ARG A 107 -12.29 12.81 10.07
CA ARG A 107 -12.70 14.07 10.73
C ARG A 107 -13.34 15.07 9.77
N THR A 108 -13.05 15.01 8.46
CA THR A 108 -13.65 15.88 7.45
C THR A 108 -15.04 15.41 7.00
N LEU A 109 -15.39 14.16 7.35
CA LEU A 109 -16.64 13.52 6.98
C LEU A 109 -17.75 13.79 8.00
N ASN A 110 -18.98 13.91 7.50
CA ASN A 110 -20.17 13.87 8.35
C ASN A 110 -20.43 12.45 8.89
N GLN A 111 -21.38 12.30 9.82
CA GLN A 111 -21.64 11.02 10.49
C GLN A 111 -21.92 9.86 9.51
N ARG A 112 -22.81 10.08 8.53
CA ARG A 112 -23.18 9.07 7.54
C ARG A 112 -22.00 8.67 6.65
N GLN A 113 -21.24 9.65 6.17
CA GLN A 113 -20.02 9.42 5.38
C GLN A 113 -18.96 8.68 6.20
N ARG A 114 -18.81 9.03 7.48
CA ARG A 114 -17.86 8.40 8.39
C ARG A 114 -18.17 6.93 8.63
N GLU A 115 -19.45 6.57 8.80
CA GLU A 115 -19.88 5.18 8.94
C GLU A 115 -19.57 4.35 7.69
N GLN A 116 -19.86 4.90 6.51
CA GLN A 116 -19.50 4.27 5.23
C GLN A 116 -17.98 4.11 5.08
N TYR A 117 -17.21 5.14 5.48
CA TYR A 117 -15.76 5.14 5.45
C TYR A 117 -15.13 4.10 6.36
N ASN A 118 -15.60 4.02 7.61
CA ASN A 118 -15.11 3.05 8.58
C ASN A 118 -15.44 1.62 8.15
N SER A 119 -16.65 1.38 7.64
CA SER A 119 -17.06 0.07 7.11
C SER A 119 -16.14 -0.40 5.96
N PHE A 120 -15.84 0.51 5.02
CA PHE A 120 -14.89 0.22 3.94
C PHE A 120 -13.49 -0.10 4.47
N CYS A 121 -12.98 0.74 5.40
CA CYS A 121 -11.66 0.55 6.00
C CYS A 121 -11.54 -0.81 6.73
N ASP A 122 -12.60 -1.23 7.41
CA ASP A 122 -12.67 -2.52 8.12
C ASP A 122 -12.72 -3.70 7.14
N GLN A 123 -13.47 -3.59 6.05
CA GLN A 123 -13.51 -4.62 5.00
C GLN A 123 -12.15 -4.78 4.35
N GLU A 124 -11.48 -3.69 3.99
CA GLU A 124 -10.14 -3.73 3.41
C GLU A 124 -9.14 -4.37 4.38
N ARG A 125 -9.21 -4.03 5.67
CA ARG A 125 -8.38 -4.65 6.71
C ARG A 125 -8.62 -6.15 6.80
N LYS A 126 -9.88 -6.60 6.79
CA LYS A 126 -10.26 -8.03 6.80
C LYS A 126 -9.74 -8.76 5.55
N GLN A 127 -9.89 -8.18 4.37
CA GLN A 127 -9.40 -8.77 3.12
C GLN A 127 -7.87 -8.88 3.10
N ASN A 128 -7.16 -7.86 3.57
CA ASN A 128 -5.70 -7.90 3.66
C ASN A 128 -5.22 -8.95 4.66
N MET A 129 -5.90 -9.11 5.80
CA MET A 129 -5.62 -10.20 6.75
C MET A 129 -5.88 -11.59 6.14
N GLN A 130 -6.96 -11.77 5.37
CA GLN A 130 -7.24 -13.03 4.67
C GLN A 130 -6.17 -13.36 3.62
N ARG A 131 -5.73 -12.38 2.82
CA ARG A 131 -4.63 -12.55 1.85
C ARG A 131 -3.31 -12.93 2.51
N LEU A 132 -3.00 -12.34 3.66
CA LEU A 132 -1.83 -12.69 4.47
C LEU A 132 -1.90 -14.13 5.00
N ARG A 133 -3.08 -14.58 5.46
CA ARG A 133 -3.31 -15.95 5.92
C ARG A 133 -3.15 -16.97 4.78
N MET A 134 -3.72 -16.71 3.60
CA MET A 134 -3.59 -17.60 2.44
C MET A 134 -2.14 -17.75 1.98
N ARG A 135 -1.33 -16.68 2.02
CA ARG A 135 0.11 -16.76 1.69
C ARG A 135 0.94 -17.58 2.67
N ARG A 136 0.48 -17.77 3.92
CA ARG A 136 1.18 -18.58 4.93
C ARG A 136 0.79 -20.06 4.92
N HIS A 137 -0.30 -20.44 4.27
CA HIS A 137 -0.79 -21.83 4.21
C HIS A 137 -0.32 -22.62 2.98
N GLY A 138 0.41 -21.98 2.05
CA GLY A 138 0.94 -22.61 0.84
C GLY A 138 2.44 -22.86 0.87
N ARG A 139 3.05 -22.94 2.05
CA ARG A 139 4.48 -23.25 2.25
C ARG A 139 4.63 -24.43 3.18
#